data_AF-A0A920K3Z7-F1
#
_entry.id   AF-A0A920K3Z7-F1
#
_cell.length_a   1.000
_cell.length_b   1.000
_cell.length_c   1.000
_cell.angle_alpha   90.00
_cell.angle_beta   90.00
_cell.angle_gamma   90.00
#
_symmetry.space_group_name_H-M   'P 1'
#
loop_
_entity.id
_entity.type
_entity.pdbx_description
1 polymer ?
#
loop_
_entity_poly.entity_id
_entity_poly.type
_entity_poly.pdbx_seq_one_letter_code
_entity_poly.pdbx_strand_id
1 'polypeptide(L)'
;MGPEHAHLKDINRVKYVGASDREALAAFHDCCRIEGIIPALETSHALAYATKLAKSLDKEKIVLVNLSGRGDKDMHTVSQYLSVDT
;
A
#
# COMPACT_ATOMS: atom_id res chain seq x y z
N MET A 1 2.15 -14.64 6.46
CA MET A 1 0.72 -14.98 6.39
C MET A 1 0.39 -15.90 7.54
N GLY A 2 -0.55 -15.53 8.41
CA GLY A 2 -0.97 -16.37 9.55
C GLY A 2 -1.95 -17.49 9.14
N PRO A 3 -2.23 -18.45 10.05
CA PRO A 3 -3.09 -19.61 9.76
C PRO A 3 -4.53 -19.20 9.39
N GLU A 4 -5.09 -18.18 10.02
CA GLU A 4 -6.43 -17.67 9.69
C GLU A 4 -6.48 -17.08 8.27
N HIS A 5 -5.44 -16.35 7.86
CA HIS A 5 -5.32 -15.82 6.50
C HIS A 5 -5.24 -16.93 5.44
N ALA A 6 -4.54 -18.03 5.75
CA ALA A 6 -4.48 -19.20 4.89
C ALA A 6 -5.87 -19.85 4.74
N HIS A 7 -6.57 -20.07 5.85
CA HIS A 7 -7.93 -20.63 5.81
C HIS A 7 -8.89 -19.75 4.99
N LEU A 8 -8.89 -18.43 5.19
CA LEU A 8 -9.73 -17.49 4.44
C LEU A 8 -9.41 -17.46 2.93
N LYS A 9 -8.15 -17.71 2.56
CA LYS A 9 -7.74 -17.91 1.16
C LYS A 9 -8.36 -19.19 0.59
N ASP A 10 -8.23 -20.29 1.32
CA ASP A 10 -8.63 -21.62 0.86
C ASP A 10 -10.15 -21.71 0.62
N ILE A 11 -10.94 -21.02 1.45
CA ILE A 11 -12.40 -20.90 1.25
C ILE A 11 -12.81 -19.79 0.25
N ASN A 12 -11.85 -19.18 -0.45
CA ASN A 12 -12.05 -18.09 -1.42
C ASN A 12 -12.72 -16.83 -0.85
N ARG A 13 -12.63 -16.59 0.47
CA ARG A 13 -13.22 -15.41 1.12
C ARG A 13 -12.36 -14.16 0.95
N VAL A 14 -11.04 -14.32 0.85
CA VAL A 14 -10.06 -13.23 0.68
C VAL A 14 -9.17 -13.51 -0.52
N LYS A 15 -8.89 -12.47 -1.31
CA LYS A 15 -7.90 -12.52 -2.39
C LYS A 15 -6.61 -11.87 -1.89
N TYR A 16 -5.49 -12.59 -2.04
CA TYR A 16 -4.16 -12.07 -1.72
C TYR A 16 -3.47 -11.63 -3.01
N VAL A 17 -2.94 -10.41 -2.96
CA VAL A 17 -2.34 -9.71 -4.10
C VAL A 17 -1.03 -9.09 -3.62
N GLY A 18 -0.11 -8.88 -4.56
CA GLY A 18 1.17 -8.23 -4.30
C GLY A 18 1.21 -6.83 -4.90
N ALA A 19 2.00 -5.96 -4.27
CA ALA A 19 2.58 -4.76 -4.86
C ALA A 19 4.09 -4.85 -4.68
N SER A 20 4.87 -4.36 -5.64
CA SER A 20 6.33 -4.32 -5.50
C SER A 20 6.78 -3.13 -4.66
N ASP A 21 8.01 -3.18 -4.11
CA ASP A 21 8.59 -2.08 -3.34
C ASP A 21 8.59 -0.76 -4.11
N ARG A 22 8.87 -0.80 -5.42
CA ARG A 22 8.81 0.39 -6.29
C ARG A 22 7.40 0.99 -6.35
N GLU A 23 6.38 0.15 -6.42
CA GLU A 23 4.99 0.60 -6.45
C GLU A 23 4.56 1.15 -5.11
N ALA A 24 5.00 0.53 -4.01
CA ALA A 24 4.77 1.02 -2.66
C ALA A 24 5.45 2.38 -2.45
N LEU A 25 6.70 2.58 -2.90
CA LEU A 25 7.39 3.87 -2.83
C LEU A 25 6.67 4.95 -3.63
N ALA A 26 6.21 4.64 -4.84
CA ALA A 26 5.41 5.58 -5.63
C ALA A 26 4.11 5.96 -4.89
N ALA A 27 3.40 4.99 -4.32
CA ALA A 27 2.18 5.24 -3.56
C ALA A 27 2.43 6.01 -2.25
N PHE A 28 3.57 5.77 -1.58
CA PHE A 28 4.02 6.55 -0.43
C PHE A 28 4.15 8.03 -0.81
N HIS A 29 4.84 8.33 -1.91
CA HIS A 29 5.03 9.70 -2.39
C HIS A 29 3.73 10.37 -2.79
N ASP A 30 2.85 9.66 -3.49
CA ASP A 30 1.55 10.18 -3.87
C ASP A 30 0.68 10.49 -2.65
N CYS A 31 0.64 9.61 -1.65
CA CYS A 31 -0.10 9.85 -0.41
C CYS A 31 0.43 11.07 0.35
N CYS A 32 1.75 11.21 0.45
CA CYS A 32 2.38 12.38 1.07
C CYS A 32 2.02 13.68 0.34
N ARG A 33 2.08 13.68 -1.01
CA ARG A 33 1.90 14.89 -1.82
C ARG A 33 0.44 15.29 -1.98
N ILE A 34 -0.46 14.32 -2.09
CA ILE A 34 -1.88 14.56 -2.37
C ILE A 34 -2.65 14.78 -1.07
N GLU A 35 -2.43 13.92 -0.07
CA GLU A 35 -3.24 13.89 1.16
C GLU A 35 -2.51 14.52 2.37
N GLY A 36 -1.20 14.80 2.26
CA GLY A 36 -0.40 15.31 3.38
C GLY A 36 -0.19 14.28 4.51
N ILE A 37 -0.44 13.00 4.23
CA ILE A 37 -0.27 11.90 5.18
C ILE A 37 1.04 11.19 4.85
N ILE A 38 1.84 10.87 5.88
CA ILE A 38 3.07 10.08 5.74
C ILE A 38 2.76 8.63 6.16
N PRO A 39 2.40 7.73 5.23
CA PRO A 39 2.06 6.34 5.56
C PRO A 39 3.31 5.52 5.88
N ALA A 40 3.16 4.46 6.67
CA ALA A 40 4.21 3.43 6.76
C ALA A 40 4.47 2.78 5.38
N LEU A 41 5.66 2.22 5.18
CA LEU A 41 5.98 1.53 3.91
C LEU A 41 5.09 0.29 3.70
N GLU A 42 4.73 -0.43 4.76
CA GLU A 42 3.79 -1.55 4.69
C GLU A 42 2.38 -1.07 4.29
N THR A 43 1.93 0.06 4.83
CA THR A 43 0.66 0.70 4.43
C THR A 43 0.68 1.09 2.95
N SER A 44 1.83 1.55 2.45
CA SER A 44 1.98 2.01 1.07
C SER A 44 1.81 0.89 0.04
N HIS A 45 2.09 -0.38 0.41
CA HIS A 45 1.76 -1.53 -0.44
C HIS A 45 0.26 -1.67 -0.68
N ALA A 46 -0.55 -1.45 0.36
CA ALA A 46 -2.01 -1.50 0.24
C ALA A 46 -2.52 -0.34 -0.63
N LEU A 47 -1.98 0.87 -0.47
CA LEU A 47 -2.33 2.03 -1.31
C LEU A 47 -1.97 1.81 -2.78
N ALA A 48 -0.79 1.26 -3.06
CA ALA A 48 -0.35 0.95 -4.42
C ALA A 48 -1.33 0.00 -5.13
N TYR A 49 -1.78 -1.06 -4.43
CA TYR A 49 -2.79 -1.96 -4.98
C TYR A 49 -4.17 -1.29 -5.07
N ALA A 50 -4.59 -0.54 -4.06
CA ALA A 50 -5.89 0.13 -4.04
C ALA A 50 -6.05 1.08 -5.23
N THR A 51 -5.03 1.86 -5.57
CA THR A 51 -5.04 2.76 -6.74
C THR A 51 -5.17 1.99 -8.06
N LYS A 52 -4.53 0.83 -8.19
CA LYS A 52 -4.71 -0.04 -9.37
C LYS A 52 -6.11 -0.63 -9.43
N LEU A 53 -6.61 -1.14 -8.31
CA LEU A 53 -7.94 -1.72 -8.21
C LEU A 53 -9.02 -0.68 -8.54
N ALA A 54 -8.92 0.53 -7.98
CA ALA A 54 -9.88 1.59 -8.20
C ALA A 54 -10.05 1.95 -9.69
N LYS A 55 -8.98 1.89 -10.49
CA LYS A 55 -9.04 2.12 -11.96
C LYS A 55 -9.90 1.08 -12.70
N SER A 56 -10.10 -0.11 -12.12
CA SER A 56 -10.91 -1.18 -12.69
C SER A 56 -12.36 -1.19 -12.18
N LEU A 57 -12.70 -0.33 -11.23
CA LEU A 57 -14.02 -0.25 -10.60
C LEU A 57 -14.82 0.93 -11.17
N ASP A 58 -16.15 0.84 -11.06
CA ASP A 58 -17.02 1.99 -11.33
C ASP A 58 -16.75 3.13 -10.33
N LYS A 59 -16.93 4.38 -10.78
CA LYS A 59 -16.64 5.58 -9.98
C LYS A 59 -17.42 5.67 -8.65
N GLU A 60 -18.58 5.02 -8.58
CA GLU A 60 -19.44 4.99 -7.38
C GLU A 60 -19.01 3.92 -6.35
N LYS A 61 -18.02 3.08 -6.65
CA LYS A 61 -17.55 2.07 -5.71
C LYS A 61 -16.69 2.70 -4.62
N ILE A 62 -17.00 2.37 -3.37
CA ILE A 62 -16.23 2.79 -2.20
C ILE A 62 -15.18 1.71 -1.89
N VAL A 63 -13.92 2.13 -1.74
CA VAL A 63 -12.82 1.27 -1.32
C VAL A 63 -12.38 1.71 0.08
N LEU A 64 -12.44 0.80 1.05
CA LEU A 64 -11.90 1.02 2.39
C LEU A 64 -10.48 0.46 2.46
N VAL A 65 -9.52 1.31 2.81
CA VAL A 65 -8.11 0.92 2.98
C VAL A 65 -7.72 1.09 4.44
N ASN A 66 -7.08 0.07 5.02
CA ASN A 66 -6.53 0.17 6.37
C ASN A 66 -5.14 0.84 6.32
N LEU A 67 -5.01 2.02 6.91
CA LEU A 67 -3.72 2.67 7.14
C LEU A 67 -3.10 2.15 8.44
N SER A 68 -2.42 1.01 8.33
CA SER A 68 -1.92 0.25 9.49
C SER A 68 -0.89 0.97 10.35
N GLY A 69 -0.25 2.01 9.84
CA GLY A 69 0.80 2.73 10.56
C GLY A 69 1.28 3.99 9.85
N ARG A 70 2.02 4.80 10.62
CA ARG A 70 2.65 6.07 10.21
C ARG A 70 4.11 5.87 9.83
N GLY A 71 4.60 6.62 8.84
CA GLY A 71 5.93 6.46 8.26
C GLY A 71 7.07 7.18 9.00
N ASP A 72 6.85 7.71 10.21
CA ASP A 72 7.89 8.43 10.97
C ASP A 72 9.18 7.61 11.15
N LYS A 73 9.05 6.29 11.31
CA LYS A 73 10.20 5.39 11.52
C LYS A 73 10.91 5.01 10.21
N ASP A 74 10.22 5.14 9.08
CA ASP A 74 10.67 4.65 7.79
C ASP A 74 11.42 5.72 6.97
N MET A 75 11.50 6.94 7.51
CA MET A 75 12.08 8.08 6.80
C MET A 75 13.54 7.85 6.37
N HIS A 76 14.33 7.15 7.19
CA HIS A 76 15.71 6.79 6.85
C HIS A 76 15.77 5.82 5.66
N THR A 77 14.88 4.83 5.65
CA THR A 77 14.78 3.85 4.56
C THR A 77 14.34 4.52 3.26
N VAL A 78 13.31 5.38 3.32
CA VAL A 78 12.87 6.16 2.15
C VAL A 78 13.98 7.07 1.62
N SER A 79 14.71 7.74 2.52
CA SER A 79 15.83 8.59 2.13
C SER A 79 16.94 7.81 1.43
N GLN A 80 17.22 6.57 1.85
CA GLN A 80 18.19 5.71 1.17
C GLN A 80 17.75 5.41 -0.27
N TYR A 81 16.49 5.04 -0.49
CA TYR A 81 15.96 4.80 -1.83
C TYR A 81 16.03 6.06 -2.73
N LEU A 82 15.71 7.24 -2.19
CA LEU A 82 15.82 8.50 -2.92
C LEU A 82 17.26 8.87 -3.31
N SER A 83 18.25 8.43 -2.54
CA SER A 83 19.66 8.75 -2.76
C SER A 83 20.30 7.90 -3.87
N VAL A 84 19.67 6.80 -4.29
CA VAL A 84 20.21 5.90 -5.33
C VAL A 84 19.71 6.27 -6.73
N ASP A 85 18.69 7.11 -6.84
CA ASP A 85 18.09 7.55 -8.11
C ASP A 85 18.61 8.93 -8.60
N THR A 86 19.70 9.44 -8.01
CA THR A 86 20.45 10.64 -8.46
C THR A 86 21.85 10.27 -8.93
#